data_AF-A0A7Z9I6T9-F1
#
_entry.id   AF-A0A7Z9I6T9-F1
#
_cell.length_a   1.000
_cell.length_b   1.000
_cell.length_c   1.000
_cell.angle_alpha   90.00
_cell.angle_beta   90.00
_cell.angle_gamma   90.00
#
_symmetry.space_group_name_H-M   'P 1'
#
loop_
_entity.id
_entity.type
_entity.pdbx_description
1 polymer ?
#
loop_
_entity_poly.entity_id
_entity_poly.type
_entity_poly.pdbx_seq_one_letter_code
_entity_poly.pdbx_strand_id
1 'polypeptide(L)' 'MNVVLSLTVELIKRSTLMLYPVIPGSCLKVFEILNLNFSSINFDNIENLPSTSLTINEPSPIFPRIVIDD' A
#
# COMPACT_ATOMS: atom_id res chain seq x y z
N MET A 1 11.14 -1.62 -18.09
CA MET A 1 11.06 -2.19 -16.73
C MET A 1 10.49 -1.20 -15.72
N ASN A 2 11.07 0.00 -15.58
CA ASN A 2 10.68 0.99 -14.55
C ASN A 2 9.24 1.49 -14.64
N VAL A 3 8.67 1.59 -15.86
CA VAL A 3 7.29 2.03 -16.08
C VAL A 3 6.27 1.02 -15.52
N VAL A 4 6.51 -0.27 -15.75
CA VAL A 4 5.62 -1.33 -15.23
C VAL A 4 5.64 -1.34 -13.71
N LEU A 5 6.83 -1.29 -13.11
CA LEU A 5 6.97 -1.31 -11.65
C LEU A 5 6.32 -0.08 -11.00
N SER A 6 6.54 1.11 -11.55
CA SER A 6 5.92 2.35 -11.05
C SER A 6 4.39 2.32 -11.16
N LEU A 7 3.85 1.85 -12.30
CA LEU A 7 2.40 1.64 -12.46
C LEU A 7 1.84 0.65 -11.44
N THR A 8 2.52 -0.47 -11.21
CA THR A 8 2.09 -1.48 -10.24
C THR A 8 2.06 -0.91 -8.82
N VAL A 9 3.11 -0.16 -8.41
CA VAL A 9 3.15 0.49 -7.08
C VAL A 9 2.02 1.52 -6.94
N GLU A 10 1.73 2.28 -7.99
CA GLU A 10 0.64 3.26 -7.98
C GLU A 10 -0.73 2.59 -7.83
N LEU A 11 -0.97 1.48 -8.53
CA LEU A 11 -2.18 0.68 -8.36
C LEU A 11 -2.32 0.11 -6.94
N ILE A 12 -1.22 -0.38 -6.37
CA ILE A 12 -1.20 -0.89 -4.98
C ILE A 12 -1.53 0.24 -4.00
N LYS A 13 -0.90 1.43 -4.13
CA LYS A 13 -1.18 2.60 -3.28
C LYS A 13 -2.67 2.94 -3.26
N ARG A 14 -3.27 3.12 -4.44
CA ARG A 14 -4.68 3.52 -4.57
C ARG A 14 -5.62 2.44 -4.03
N SER A 15 -5.39 1.17 -4.42
CA SER A 15 -6.21 0.05 -3.95
C SER A 15 -6.17 -0.10 -2.44
N THR A 16 -5.00 0.10 -1.83
CA THR A 16 -4.81 0.03 -0.37
C THR A 16 -5.57 1.14 0.36
N LEU A 17 -5.55 2.37 -0.18
CA LEU A 17 -6.35 3.47 0.36
C LEU A 17 -7.85 3.14 0.30
N MET A 18 -8.33 2.59 -0.82
CA MET A 18 -9.74 2.20 -0.97
C MET A 18 -10.15 1.07 -0.02
N LEU A 19 -9.23 0.15 0.29
CA LEU A 19 -9.44 -0.96 1.22
C LEU A 19 -9.30 -0.58 2.70
N TYR A 20 -8.77 0.61 2.99
CA TYR A 20 -8.51 1.06 4.36
C TYR A 20 -9.73 0.98 5.29
N PRO A 21 -10.97 1.32 4.87
CA PRO A 21 -12.15 1.19 5.73
C PRO A 21 -12.52 -0.26 6.07
N VAL A 22 -12.05 -1.25 5.29
CA VAL A 22 -12.42 -2.67 5.43
C VAL A 22 -11.34 -3.44 6.21
N ILE A 23 -10.06 -3.21 5.90
CA ILE A 23 -8.92 -3.95 6.47
C ILE A 23 -7.76 -3.01 6.88
N PRO A 24 -7.98 -2.05 7.80
CA PRO A 24 -7.02 -1.01 8.11
C PRO A 24 -5.66 -1.56 8.58
N GLY A 25 -5.65 -2.63 9.37
CA GLY A 25 -4.42 -3.24 9.89
C GLY A 25 -3.50 -3.78 8.80
N SER A 26 -4.05 -4.41 7.76
CA SER A 26 -3.28 -4.89 6.62
C SER A 26 -2.80 -3.73 5.74
N CYS A 27 -3.64 -2.70 5.57
CA CYS A 27 -3.27 -1.52 4.80
C CYS A 27 -2.10 -0.74 5.44
N LEU A 28 -2.05 -0.65 6.77
CA LEU A 28 -0.93 -0.01 7.48
C LEU A 28 0.41 -0.70 7.17
N LYS A 29 0.44 -2.04 7.08
CA LYS A 29 1.65 -2.80 6.70
C LYS A 29 2.11 -2.47 5.27
N VAL A 30 1.17 -2.32 4.33
CA VAL A 30 1.50 -1.88 2.96
C VAL A 30 2.11 -0.48 2.98
N PHE A 31 1.53 0.44 3.76
CA PHE A 31 2.03 1.81 3.87
C PHE A 31 3.43 1.87 4.49
N GLU A 32 3.71 1.01 5.46
CA GLU A 32 5.04 0.83 6.05
C GLU A 32 6.06 0.33 5.02
N ILE A 33 5.71 -0.69 4.21
CA ILE A 33 6.58 -1.19 3.13
C ILE A 33 6.87 -0.08 2.10
N LEU A 34 5.85 0.70 1.75
CA LEU A 34 5.99 1.82 0.81
C LEU A 34 6.61 3.07 1.45
N ASN A 35 6.90 3.04 2.75
CA ASN A 35 7.41 4.18 3.53
C ASN A 35 6.58 5.47 3.32
N LEU A 36 5.25 5.32 3.30
CA LEU A 36 4.32 6.41 3.06
C LEU A 36 3.50 6.72 4.30
N ASN A 37 3.37 8.01 4.60
CA ASN A 37 2.43 8.48 5.60
C ASN A 37 1.13 8.94 4.92
N PHE A 38 0.07 8.15 5.10
CA PHE A 38 -1.25 8.41 4.53
C PHE A 38 -2.18 9.18 5.47
N SER A 39 -1.70 9.71 6.59
CA SER A 39 -2.54 10.38 7.59
C SER A 39 -3.34 11.58 7.08
N SER A 40 -2.94 12.18 5.94
CA SER A 40 -3.62 13.32 5.31
C SER A 40 -4.34 12.97 4.00
N ILE A 41 -4.37 11.69 3.61
CA ILE A 41 -4.91 11.25 2.33
C ILE A 41 -6.29 10.62 2.52
N ASN A 42 -7.26 11.08 1.74
CA ASN A 42 -8.64 10.63 1.71
C ASN A 42 -9.12 10.49 0.25
N PHE A 43 -10.38 10.12 0.06
CA PHE A 43 -10.94 9.97 -1.28
C PHE A 43 -10.99 11.29 -2.07
N ASP A 44 -11.12 12.43 -1.39
CA ASP A 44 -11.18 13.75 -2.03
C ASP A 44 -9.83 14.19 -2.60
N ASN A 45 -8.72 13.63 -2.10
CA ASN A 45 -7.37 13.99 -2.52
C ASN A 45 -6.52 12.80 -3.00
N ILE A 46 -7.17 11.71 -3.39
CA ILE A 46 -6.51 10.49 -3.91
C ILE A 46 -5.71 10.75 -5.21
N GLU A 47 -6.00 11.83 -5.93
CA GLU A 47 -5.20 12.21 -7.11
C GLU A 47 -3.89 12.91 -6.74
N ASN A 48 -3.80 13.44 -5.51
CA ASN A 48 -2.64 14.16 -4.99
C ASN A 48 -1.64 13.22 -4.29
N LEU A 49 -1.69 11.92 -4.55
CA LEU A 49 -0.73 10.97 -3.98
C LEU A 49 0.70 11.36 -4.43
N PRO A 50 1.69 11.34 -3.51
CA PRO A 50 3.04 11.79 -3.81
C PRO A 50 3.63 11.00 -4.98
N SER A 51 4.14 11.73 -5.98
CA SER A 51 4.78 11.24 -7.21
C SER A 51 6.31 11.19 -7.09
N THR A 52 6.84 11.47 -5.90
CA THR A 52 8.27 11.48 -5.59
C THR A 52 8.88 10.08 -5.62
N SER A 53 10.22 10.05 -5.73
CA SER A 53 11.01 8.85 -5.51
C SER A 53 10.61 8.19 -4.18
N LEU A 54 10.24 6.92 -4.27
CA LEU A 54 9.73 6.14 -3.16
C LEU A 54 10.86 5.23 -2.65
N THR A 55 11.19 5.32 -1.36
CA THR A 55 12.07 4.35 -0.71
C THR A 55 11.22 3.20 -0.21
N ILE A 56 11.43 2.00 -0.75
CA ILE A 56 10.71 0.80 -0.33
C ILE A 56 11.49 0.17 0.83
N ASN A 57 10.84 0.03 1.98
CA ASN A 57 11.39 -0.69 3.14
C ASN A 57 11.41 -2.20 2.87
N GLU A 58 12.13 -2.98 3.69
CA GLU A 58 12.22 -4.43 3.50
C GLU A 58 10.82 -5.08 3.53
N PRO A 59 10.36 -5.68 2.42
CA PRO A 59 8.99 -6.14 2.31
C PRO A 59 8.76 -7.42 3.11
N SER A 60 7.62 -7.50 3.79
CA SER A 60 7.16 -8.72 4.46
C SER A 60 5.79 -9.17 3.92
N PRO A 61 5.45 -10.46 3.99
CA PRO A 61 4.14 -10.94 3.59
C PRO A 61 3.02 -10.32 4.45
N ILE A 62 2.10 -9.59 3.81
CA ILE A 62 0.97 -8.94 4.50
C ILE A 62 -0.12 -9.96 4.84
N PHE A 63 -0.39 -10.89 3.93
CA PHE A 63 -1.41 -11.93 4.05
C PHE A 63 -0.75 -13.31 4.07
N PRO A 64 -0.39 -13.83 5.26
CA PRO A 64 0.10 -15.20 5.38
C PRO A 64 -1.00 -16.19 5.00
N ARG A 65 -0.60 -17.37 4.53
CA ARG A 65 -1.55 -18.46 4.27
C ARG A 65 -2.20 -18.89 5.57
N ILE A 66 -3.49 -19.20 5.52
CA ILE A 66 -4.20 -19.82 6.64
C ILE A 66 -3.64 -21.24 6.81
N VAL A 67 -3.12 -21.54 8.00
CA VAL A 67 -2.74 -22.89 8.41
C VAL A 67 -3.88 -23.43 9.27
N ILE A 68 -4.46 -24.55 8.85
CA ILE A 68 -5.45 -25.29 9.64
C ILE A 68 -4.68 -26.45 10.24
N ASP A 69 -4.52 -26.46 11.55
CA ASP A 69 -3.95 -27.59 12.27
C ASP A 69 -5.08 -28.64 12.42
N ASP A 70 -4.92 -29.80 11.79
CA ASP A 70 -5.82 -30.95 11.87
C ASP A 70 -5.78 -31.66 13.25
#